data_AF-A0A179BK31-F1
#
_entry.id   AF-A0A179BK31-F1
#
_cell.length_a   1.000
_cell.length_b   1.000
_cell.length_c   1.000
_cell.angle_alpha   90.00
_cell.angle_beta   90.00
_cell.angle_gamma   90.00
#
_symmetry.space_group_name_H-M   'P 1'
#
loop_
_entity.id
_entity.type
_entity.pdbx_description
1 polymer ?
#
loop_
_entity_poly.entity_id
_entity_poly.type
_entity_poly.pdbx_seq_one_letter_code
_entity_poly.pdbx_strand_id
1 'polypeptide(L)'
;METKAPEGQAESPQEAAAPTKEGGGKPMGMGMGMMKKMMGQMGQGGGGPMAMMQKMMGQKGEGTESGGNLMQQRMGTCMAMCTEMLDTMRRTTSLAVYAQPELYQLFEEWLAAREGDVLKLIEERGNQDTKALAAALSMSPASVTTLLAHLQNQGKIRLRAEIVEKS
;
A
#
# COMPACT_ATOMS: atom_id res chain seq x y z
N MET A 1 15.34 -10.97 52.16
CA MET A 1 14.20 -10.20 52.69
C MET A 1 13.43 -9.74 51.47
N GLU A 2 12.55 -10.62 50.99
CA GLU A 2 11.08 -10.46 51.02
C GLU A 2 10.60 -9.65 49.81
N THR A 3 10.31 -10.28 48.67
CA THR A 3 9.00 -10.84 48.24
C THR A 3 7.82 -9.89 48.47
N LYS A 4 7.04 -9.63 47.41
CA LYS A 4 5.65 -10.11 47.26
C LYS A 4 4.88 -9.32 46.19
N ALA A 5 4.56 -10.00 45.09
CA ALA A 5 3.46 -9.64 44.20
C ALA A 5 2.10 -9.95 44.90
N PRO A 6 0.99 -9.34 44.50
CA PRO A 6 -0.33 -9.87 44.78
C PRO A 6 -0.94 -10.49 43.52
N GLU A 7 -1.13 -11.80 43.57
CA GLU A 7 -2.20 -12.51 42.86
C GLU A 7 -3.56 -12.15 43.48
N GLY A 8 -4.63 -12.25 42.70
CA GLY A 8 -6.00 -12.12 43.21
C GLY A 8 -7.06 -12.22 42.13
N GLN A 9 -7.30 -13.43 41.62
CA GLN A 9 -8.55 -13.80 40.94
C GLN A 9 -9.72 -13.75 41.93
N ALA A 10 -10.88 -13.32 41.47
CA ALA A 10 -12.17 -13.68 42.06
C ALA A 10 -13.20 -13.79 40.92
N GLU A 11 -13.50 -15.04 40.58
CA GLU A 11 -14.56 -15.46 39.66
C GLU A 11 -15.82 -15.81 40.47
N SER A 12 -16.96 -15.83 39.77
CA SER A 12 -18.26 -16.44 40.11
C SER A 12 -19.36 -15.47 40.59
N PRO A 13 -20.67 -15.80 40.46
CA PRO A 13 -21.30 -16.92 39.73
C PRO A 13 -22.51 -16.54 38.83
N GLN A 14 -22.91 -17.52 38.03
CA GLN A 14 -24.15 -17.68 37.26
C GLN A 14 -25.43 -17.57 38.12
N GLU A 15 -26.56 -17.17 37.52
CA GLU A 15 -27.83 -17.83 37.82
C GLU A 15 -28.79 -17.81 36.62
N ALA A 16 -29.38 -18.98 36.38
CA ALA A 16 -30.22 -19.35 35.26
C ALA A 16 -31.71 -19.27 35.66
N ALA A 17 -32.61 -19.01 34.70
CA ALA A 17 -33.99 -19.51 34.78
C ALA A 17 -34.74 -19.38 33.44
N ALA A 18 -34.89 -20.50 32.76
CA ALA A 18 -36.15 -20.96 32.14
C ALA A 18 -36.33 -22.41 32.62
N PRO A 19 -37.46 -23.14 32.43
CA PRO A 19 -38.68 -22.85 31.68
C PRO A 19 -39.96 -23.32 32.45
N THR A 20 -41.16 -23.31 31.82
CA THR A 20 -42.18 -24.41 31.82
C THR A 20 -43.48 -23.94 31.12
N LYS A 21 -43.93 -24.62 30.05
CA LYS A 21 -45.07 -25.58 29.94
C LYS A 21 -46.46 -24.90 30.07
N GLU A 22 -47.56 -25.24 29.38
CA GLU A 22 -48.04 -26.47 28.73
C GLU A 22 -49.36 -26.17 27.98
N GLY A 23 -49.76 -27.05 27.04
CA GLY A 23 -51.16 -27.26 26.62
C GLY A 23 -51.71 -26.29 25.57
N GLY A 24 -52.47 -26.67 24.54
CA GLY A 24 -53.09 -27.93 24.16
C GLY A 24 -54.10 -27.62 23.04
N GLY A 25 -54.33 -28.57 22.12
CA GLY A 25 -55.46 -28.56 21.19
C GLY A 25 -55.19 -28.02 19.77
N LYS A 26 -55.04 -28.92 18.80
CA LYS A 26 -55.38 -28.63 17.38
C LYS A 26 -56.90 -28.78 17.22
N PRO A 27 -57.54 -28.07 16.29
CA PRO A 27 -57.80 -28.77 15.03
C PRO A 27 -57.60 -27.92 13.77
N MET A 28 -57.29 -28.66 12.72
CA MET A 28 -57.14 -28.25 11.34
C MET A 28 -58.36 -27.48 10.83
N GLY A 29 -58.11 -26.39 10.09
CA GLY A 29 -59.16 -25.62 9.39
C GLY A 29 -58.63 -24.39 8.65
N MET A 30 -57.45 -23.89 9.04
CA MET A 30 -56.88 -22.64 8.52
C MET A 30 -55.89 -22.83 7.35
N GLY A 31 -55.89 -24.00 6.69
CA GLY A 31 -54.93 -24.31 5.61
C GLY A 31 -55.46 -24.09 4.19
N MET A 32 -56.77 -24.23 3.98
CA MET A 32 -57.33 -24.33 2.61
C MET A 32 -57.71 -22.95 2.03
N GLY A 33 -58.15 -22.01 2.87
CA GLY A 33 -58.48 -20.64 2.45
C GLY A 33 -57.25 -19.78 2.15
N MET A 34 -56.17 -19.97 2.91
CA MET A 34 -54.91 -19.25 2.72
C MET A 34 -54.19 -19.73 1.45
N MET A 35 -54.19 -21.04 1.18
CA MET A 35 -53.62 -21.62 -0.04
C MET A 35 -54.38 -21.19 -1.30
N LYS A 36 -55.71 -21.10 -1.25
CA LYS A 36 -56.52 -20.61 -2.38
C LYS A 36 -56.28 -19.12 -2.66
N LYS A 37 -56.10 -18.31 -1.61
CA LYS A 37 -55.77 -16.87 -1.74
C LYS A 37 -54.36 -16.65 -2.28
N MET A 38 -53.41 -17.49 -1.86
CA MET A 38 -52.02 -17.43 -2.34
C MET A 38 -51.89 -17.91 -3.79
N MET A 39 -52.63 -18.96 -4.18
CA MET A 39 -52.64 -19.46 -5.56
C MET A 39 -53.36 -18.52 -6.54
N GLY A 40 -54.43 -17.84 -6.10
CA GLY A 40 -55.11 -16.81 -6.88
C GLY A 40 -54.26 -15.54 -7.09
N GLN A 41 -53.40 -15.21 -6.11
CA GLN A 41 -52.47 -14.08 -6.21
C GLN A 41 -51.20 -14.40 -7.01
N MET A 42 -50.84 -15.68 -7.14
CA MET A 42 -49.66 -16.13 -7.90
C MET A 42 -49.96 -16.38 -9.39
N GLY A 43 -51.23 -16.49 -9.78
CA GLY A 43 -51.68 -16.61 -11.17
C GLY A 43 -51.79 -15.28 -11.93
N GLN A 44 -51.53 -14.15 -11.27
CA GLN A 44 -51.64 -12.81 -11.84
C GLN A 44 -50.36 -12.01 -11.55
N GLY A 45 -49.22 -12.59 -11.89
CA GLY A 45 -47.91 -11.92 -11.85
C GLY A 45 -47.05 -12.47 -12.97
N GLY A 46 -46.89 -11.68 -14.04
CA GLY A 46 -46.09 -12.06 -15.20
C GLY A 46 -44.66 -12.40 -14.79
N GLY A 47 -44.29 -13.66 -14.96
CA GLY A 47 -42.95 -14.16 -14.70
C GLY A 47 -42.95 -15.56 -14.11
N GLY A 48 -43.33 -16.56 -14.91
CA GLY A 48 -43.23 -17.96 -14.49
C GLY A 48 -41.78 -18.36 -14.16
N PRO A 49 -41.55 -19.51 -13.50
CA PRO A 49 -40.21 -20.02 -13.18
C PRO A 49 -39.28 -20.05 -14.41
N MET A 50 -39.87 -20.28 -15.59
CA MET A 50 -39.15 -20.26 -16.87
C MET A 50 -38.64 -18.87 -17.27
N ALA A 51 -39.39 -17.79 -16.97
CA ALA A 51 -38.96 -16.41 -17.25
C ALA A 51 -37.86 -15.96 -16.29
N MET A 52 -37.87 -16.46 -15.05
CA MET A 52 -36.78 -16.24 -14.09
C MET A 52 -35.51 -16.97 -14.54
N MET A 53 -35.65 -18.23 -15.00
CA MET A 53 -34.53 -19.00 -15.56
C MET A 53 -34.00 -18.37 -16.85
N GLN A 54 -34.88 -17.88 -17.73
CA GLN A 54 -34.52 -17.17 -18.95
C GLN A 54 -33.83 -15.83 -18.65
N LYS A 55 -34.23 -15.12 -17.60
CA LYS A 55 -33.54 -13.90 -17.14
C LYS A 55 -32.15 -14.23 -16.57
N MET A 56 -32.01 -15.33 -15.85
CA MET A 56 -30.71 -15.78 -15.31
C MET A 56 -29.77 -16.29 -16.43
N MET A 57 -30.33 -16.90 -17.48
CA MET A 57 -29.57 -17.39 -18.63
C MET A 57 -29.22 -16.27 -19.62
N GLY A 58 -30.12 -15.30 -19.82
CA GLY A 58 -29.88 -14.10 -20.63
C GLY A 58 -28.84 -13.16 -20.01
N GLN A 59 -28.84 -13.02 -18.68
CA GLN A 59 -27.78 -12.29 -17.96
C GLN A 59 -26.41 -12.99 -18.01
N LYS A 60 -26.38 -14.29 -18.36
CA LYS A 60 -25.14 -15.05 -18.60
C LYS A 60 -24.67 -14.97 -20.07
N GLY A 61 -25.51 -14.45 -20.97
CA GLY A 61 -25.21 -14.25 -22.39
C GLY A 61 -24.81 -12.82 -22.77
N GLU A 62 -25.17 -11.82 -21.96
CA GLU A 62 -24.94 -10.40 -22.28
C GLU A 62 -24.19 -9.62 -21.19
N GLY A 63 -23.47 -10.30 -20.32
CA GLY A 63 -22.64 -9.66 -19.33
C GLY A 63 -21.57 -10.60 -18.83
N THR A 64 -20.32 -10.13 -18.90
CA THR A 64 -19.12 -10.71 -18.26
C THR A 64 -18.19 -11.52 -19.18
N GLU A 65 -17.67 -10.88 -20.23
CA GLU A 65 -16.29 -11.16 -20.70
C GLU A 65 -15.22 -10.61 -19.72
N SER A 66 -15.62 -10.07 -18.57
CA SER A 66 -14.72 -9.48 -17.56
C SER A 66 -14.80 -10.18 -16.19
N GLY A 67 -14.96 -11.52 -16.21
CA GLY A 67 -15.01 -12.35 -14.99
C GLY A 67 -13.76 -13.20 -14.80
N GLY A 68 -13.14 -13.66 -15.90
CA GLY A 68 -11.86 -14.36 -15.89
C GLY A 68 -10.67 -13.43 -15.64
N ASN A 69 -10.80 -12.15 -15.97
CA ASN A 69 -9.72 -11.18 -15.89
C ASN A 69 -9.53 -10.58 -14.49
N LEU A 70 -10.56 -10.47 -13.65
CA LEU A 70 -10.41 -9.79 -12.36
C LEU A 70 -9.56 -10.61 -11.37
N MET A 71 -9.76 -11.93 -11.31
CA MET A 71 -8.96 -12.80 -10.44
C MET A 71 -7.51 -12.89 -10.92
N GLN A 72 -7.30 -12.97 -12.24
CA GLN A 72 -5.97 -12.98 -12.85
C GLN A 72 -5.26 -11.62 -12.70
N GLN A 73 -5.99 -10.51 -12.83
CA GLN A 73 -5.49 -9.16 -12.59
C GLN A 73 -5.08 -8.97 -11.14
N ARG A 74 -5.90 -9.39 -10.17
CA ARG A 74 -5.59 -9.30 -8.74
C ARG A 74 -4.35 -10.12 -8.38
N MET A 75 -4.22 -11.32 -8.95
CA MET A 75 -3.04 -12.15 -8.78
C MET A 75 -1.79 -11.53 -9.45
N GLY A 76 -1.95 -10.92 -10.63
CA GLY A 76 -0.90 -10.18 -11.33
C GLY A 76 -0.41 -8.95 -10.56
N THR A 77 -1.31 -8.17 -9.96
CA THR A 77 -0.94 -7.02 -9.10
C THR A 77 -0.17 -7.46 -7.86
N CYS A 78 -0.57 -8.57 -7.23
CA CYS A 78 0.14 -9.13 -6.08
C CYS A 78 1.57 -9.58 -6.45
N MET A 79 1.72 -10.31 -7.57
CA MET A 79 3.03 -10.72 -8.09
C MET A 79 3.93 -9.53 -8.45
N ALA A 80 3.37 -8.48 -9.06
CA ALA A 80 4.12 -7.28 -9.41
C ALA A 80 4.67 -6.56 -8.16
N MET A 81 3.84 -6.39 -7.12
CA MET A 81 4.27 -5.78 -5.85
C MET A 81 5.36 -6.60 -5.15
N CYS A 82 5.22 -7.94 -5.12
CA CYS A 82 6.24 -8.83 -4.57
C CYS A 82 7.56 -8.74 -5.35
N THR A 83 7.48 -8.60 -6.67
CA THR A 83 8.68 -8.45 -7.53
C THR A 83 9.37 -7.11 -7.28
N GLU A 84 8.61 -6.02 -7.14
CA GLU A 84 9.14 -4.70 -6.78
C GLU A 84 9.79 -4.70 -5.38
N MET A 85 9.18 -5.38 -4.41
CA MET A 85 9.74 -5.55 -3.07
C MET A 85 11.05 -6.36 -3.09
N LEU A 86 11.10 -7.45 -3.84
CA LEU A 86 12.32 -8.25 -3.98
C LEU A 86 13.42 -7.48 -4.72
N ASP A 87 13.07 -6.68 -5.72
CA ASP A 87 14.05 -5.87 -6.46
C ASP A 87 14.60 -4.73 -5.59
N THR A 88 13.74 -4.06 -4.82
CA THR A 88 14.18 -3.05 -3.84
C THR A 88 15.06 -3.67 -2.75
N MET A 89 14.70 -4.84 -2.23
CA MET A 89 15.55 -5.60 -1.30
C MET A 89 16.91 -5.92 -1.92
N ARG A 90 16.94 -6.49 -3.14
CA ARG A 90 18.18 -6.82 -3.84
C ARG A 90 19.07 -5.60 -4.02
N ARG A 91 18.51 -4.46 -4.41
CA ARG A 91 19.23 -3.18 -4.53
C ARG A 91 19.79 -2.75 -3.17
N THR A 92 19.00 -2.77 -2.11
CA THR A 92 19.48 -2.41 -0.76
C THR A 92 20.57 -3.35 -0.24
N THR A 93 20.45 -4.66 -0.46
CA THR A 93 21.49 -5.64 -0.08
C THR A 93 22.77 -5.44 -0.89
N SER A 94 22.67 -5.12 -2.19
CA SER A 94 23.84 -4.80 -3.00
C SER A 94 24.55 -3.53 -2.53
N LEU A 95 23.79 -2.55 -2.02
CA LEU A 95 24.34 -1.33 -1.43
C LEU A 95 24.93 -1.57 -0.03
N ALA A 96 24.40 -2.53 0.73
CA ALA A 96 24.89 -2.89 2.06
C ALA A 96 26.31 -3.47 2.05
N VAL A 97 26.77 -4.02 0.92
CA VAL A 97 28.17 -4.45 0.75
C VAL A 97 29.14 -3.26 0.86
N TYR A 98 28.70 -2.05 0.48
CA TYR A 98 29.47 -0.82 0.64
C TYR A 98 29.34 -0.21 2.05
N ALA A 99 28.48 -0.79 2.90
CA ALA A 99 28.24 -0.32 4.26
C ALA A 99 29.27 -0.84 5.28
N GLN A 100 30.48 -1.16 4.83
CA GLN A 100 31.58 -1.51 5.73
C GLN A 100 32.17 -0.23 6.34
N PRO A 101 32.50 -0.21 7.65
CA PRO A 101 33.03 0.97 8.34
C PRO A 101 34.23 1.61 7.62
N GLU A 102 35.12 0.79 7.08
CA GLU A 102 36.32 1.22 6.36
C GLU A 102 35.97 1.93 5.04
N LEU A 103 34.98 1.41 4.31
CA LEU A 103 34.50 2.02 3.06
C LEU A 103 33.75 3.33 3.32
N TYR A 104 33.02 3.42 4.43
CA TYR A 104 32.39 4.68 4.85
C TYR A 104 33.43 5.76 5.13
N GLN A 105 34.48 5.45 5.88
CA GLN A 105 35.54 6.43 6.16
C GLN A 105 36.22 6.92 4.88
N LEU A 106 36.54 6.02 3.95
CA LEU A 106 37.10 6.40 2.64
C LEU A 106 36.14 7.29 1.83
N PHE A 107 34.84 7.00 1.89
CA PHE A 107 33.83 7.85 1.25
C PHE A 107 33.73 9.23 1.91
N GLU A 108 33.76 9.31 3.24
CA GLU A 108 33.73 10.57 3.98
C GLU A 108 34.96 11.43 3.68
N GLU A 109 36.16 10.84 3.68
CA GLU A 109 37.40 11.54 3.32
C GLU A 109 37.37 12.05 1.87
N TRP A 110 36.93 11.20 0.94
CA TRP A 110 36.76 11.56 -0.45
C TRP A 110 35.73 12.69 -0.61
N LEU A 111 34.59 12.60 0.09
CA LEU A 111 33.53 13.60 0.04
C LEU A 111 34.03 14.94 0.60
N ALA A 112 34.70 14.94 1.75
CA ALA A 112 35.27 16.13 2.36
C ALA A 112 36.33 16.79 1.45
N ALA A 113 37.16 16.01 0.76
CA ALA A 113 38.11 16.53 -0.22
C ALA A 113 37.37 17.22 -1.39
N ARG A 114 36.29 16.62 -1.91
CA ARG A 114 35.50 17.19 -3.01
C ARG A 114 34.72 18.43 -2.59
N GLU A 115 34.20 18.47 -1.37
CA GLU A 115 33.61 19.67 -0.80
C GLU A 115 34.64 20.81 -0.73
N GLY A 116 35.86 20.51 -0.27
CA GLY A 116 36.96 21.48 -0.23
C GLY A 116 37.32 22.01 -1.62
N ASP A 117 37.39 21.15 -2.63
CA ASP A 117 37.64 21.55 -4.02
C ASP A 117 36.54 22.48 -4.56
N VAL A 118 35.26 22.16 -4.30
CA VAL A 118 34.12 23.01 -4.69
C VAL A 118 34.23 24.40 -4.06
N LEU A 119 34.49 24.47 -2.76
CA LEU A 119 34.58 25.74 -2.05
C LEU A 119 35.73 26.60 -2.57
N LYS A 120 36.91 26.00 -2.78
CA LYS A 120 38.06 26.72 -3.38
C LYS A 120 37.73 27.25 -4.77
N LEU A 121 37.09 26.45 -5.62
CA LEU A 121 36.70 26.89 -6.96
C LEU A 121 35.72 28.06 -6.93
N ILE A 122 34.77 28.06 -6.00
CA ILE A 122 33.81 29.16 -5.80
C ILE A 122 34.51 30.40 -5.24
N GLU A 123 35.44 30.24 -4.30
CA GLU A 123 36.23 31.36 -3.76
C GLU A 123 37.12 32.02 -4.82
N GLU A 124 37.79 31.22 -5.65
CA GLU A 124 38.71 31.70 -6.69
C GLU A 124 37.97 32.34 -7.88
N ARG A 125 36.85 31.77 -8.30
CA ARG A 125 36.17 32.11 -9.56
C ARG A 125 34.80 32.78 -9.35
N GLY A 126 34.35 32.93 -8.11
CA GLY A 126 33.06 33.49 -7.77
C GLY A 126 31.89 32.55 -8.10
N ASN A 127 30.78 33.10 -8.56
CA ASN A 127 29.59 32.30 -8.90
C ASN A 127 29.89 31.35 -10.07
N GLN A 128 29.63 30.06 -9.89
CA GLN A 128 29.89 29.01 -10.88
C GLN A 128 28.60 28.28 -11.22
N ASP A 129 28.42 27.92 -12.49
CA ASP A 129 27.32 27.06 -12.90
C ASP A 129 27.64 25.58 -12.61
N THR A 130 26.60 24.76 -12.53
CA THR A 130 26.75 23.32 -12.22
C THR A 130 27.56 22.59 -13.29
N LYS A 131 27.51 23.04 -14.55
CA LYS A 131 28.24 22.39 -15.66
C LYS A 131 29.73 22.67 -15.61
N ALA A 132 30.16 23.90 -15.31
CA ALA A 132 31.56 24.23 -15.13
C ALA A 132 32.16 23.49 -13.94
N LEU A 133 31.42 23.37 -12.83
CA LEU A 133 31.86 22.58 -11.69
C LEU A 133 31.98 21.09 -12.02
N ALA A 134 31.03 20.53 -12.77
CA ALA A 134 31.11 19.14 -13.22
C ALA A 134 32.36 18.88 -14.09
N ALA A 135 32.67 19.80 -15.02
CA ALA A 135 33.87 19.71 -15.83
C ALA A 135 35.16 19.86 -15.00
N ALA A 136 35.22 20.83 -14.08
CA ALA A 136 36.39 21.09 -13.25
C ALA A 136 36.69 19.94 -12.27
N LEU A 137 35.66 19.33 -11.70
CA LEU A 137 35.79 18.22 -10.75
C LEU A 137 35.86 16.85 -11.41
N SER A 138 35.73 16.77 -12.74
CA SER A 138 35.62 15.51 -13.49
C SER A 138 34.54 14.59 -12.92
N MET A 139 33.39 15.16 -12.57
CA MET A 139 32.24 14.47 -11.97
C MET A 139 31.03 14.56 -12.89
N SER A 140 30.10 13.62 -12.76
CA SER A 140 28.84 13.73 -13.48
C SER A 140 28.02 14.96 -13.00
N PRO A 141 27.25 15.62 -13.87
CA PRO A 141 26.40 16.76 -13.47
C PRO A 141 25.41 16.41 -12.34
N ALA A 142 24.90 15.17 -12.35
CA ALA A 142 24.01 14.68 -11.30
C ALA A 142 24.73 14.61 -9.94
N SER A 143 25.95 14.07 -9.92
CA SER A 143 26.77 13.99 -8.70
C SER A 143 27.12 15.37 -8.15
N VAL A 144 27.48 16.32 -9.02
CA VAL A 144 27.75 17.71 -8.60
C VAL A 144 26.50 18.38 -8.04
N THR A 145 25.33 18.14 -8.65
CA THR A 145 24.05 18.67 -8.12
C THR A 145 23.79 18.16 -6.71
N THR A 146 23.98 16.86 -6.47
CA THR A 146 23.84 16.27 -5.13
C THR A 146 24.86 16.84 -4.14
N LEU A 147 26.12 17.01 -4.56
CA LEU A 147 27.17 17.61 -3.72
C LEU A 147 26.86 19.07 -3.36
N LEU A 148 26.35 19.86 -4.31
CA LEU A 148 25.93 21.24 -4.09
C LEU A 148 24.74 21.32 -3.14
N ALA A 149 23.74 20.44 -3.30
CA ALA A 149 22.62 20.35 -2.37
C ALA A 149 23.09 19.96 -0.95
N HIS A 150 24.06 19.05 -0.85
CA HIS A 150 24.67 18.67 0.42
C HIS A 150 25.38 19.84 1.10
N LEU A 151 26.22 20.58 0.37
CA LEU A 151 26.90 21.78 0.86
C LEU A 151 25.94 22.90 1.25
N GLN A 152 24.83 23.06 0.51
CA GLN A 152 23.78 24.01 0.86
C GLN A 152 23.08 23.62 2.17
N ASN A 153 22.76 22.34 2.36
CA ASN A 153 22.12 21.86 3.59
C ASN A 153 23.02 22.03 4.82
N GLN A 154 24.35 22.01 4.62
CA GLN A 154 25.32 22.34 5.66
C GLN A 154 25.49 23.87 5.87
N GLY A 155 24.85 24.71 5.06
CA GLY A 155 24.95 26.17 5.13
C GLY A 155 26.25 26.76 4.58
N LYS A 156 27.08 25.96 3.89
CA LYS A 156 28.38 26.40 3.37
C LYS A 156 28.27 27.22 2.07
N ILE A 157 27.22 27.00 1.29
CA ILE A 157 26.96 27.72 0.03
C ILE A 157 25.49 28.14 -0.09
N ARG A 158 25.20 29.05 -1.02
CA ARG A 158 23.82 29.39 -1.42
C ARG A 158 23.64 29.08 -2.89
N LEU A 159 22.63 28.27 -3.22
CA LEU A 159 22.24 28.03 -4.61
C LEU A 159 21.29 29.13 -5.07
N ARG A 160 21.49 29.57 -6.31
CA ARG A 160 20.58 30.50 -7.01
C ARG A 160 20.01 29.80 -8.22
N ALA A 161 18.69 29.86 -8.37
CA ALA A 161 18.01 29.38 -9.56
C ALA A 161 17.95 30.52 -10.59
N GLU A 162 18.33 30.22 -11.82
CA GLU A 162 18.27 31.13 -12.96
C GLU A 162 17.55 30.42 -14.11
N ILE A 163 16.80 31.18 -14.92
CA ILE A 163 16.13 30.63 -16.11
C ILE A 163 17.20 30.42 -17.17
N VAL A 164 17.48 29.16 -17.51
CA VAL A 164 18.32 28.82 -18.66
C VAL A 164 17.41 28.91 -19.88
N GLU A 165 17.44 30.04 -20.60
CA GLU A 165 16.64 30.20 -21.80
C GLU A 165 16.93 29.07 -22.80
N LYS A 166 15.86 28.43 -23.28
CA LYS A 166 15.90 27.54 -24.44
C LYS A 166 15.96 28.43 -25.68
N SER A 167 17.15 28.64 -26.23
CA SER A 167 17.31 29.14 -27.60
C SER A 167 17.55 28.00 -28.57
#